data_AF-A0A1X7D690-F1
#
_entry.id   AF-A0A1X7D690-F1
#
_cell.length_a   1.000
_cell.length_b   1.000
_cell.length_c   1.000
_cell.angle_alpha   90.00
_cell.angle_beta   90.00
_cell.angle_gamma   90.00
#
_symmetry.space_group_name_H-M   'P 1'
#
loop_
_entity.id
_entity.type
_entity.pdbx_description
1 polymer ?
#
loop_
_entity_poly.entity_id
_entity_poly.type
_entity_poly.pdbx_seq_one_letter_code
_entity_poly.pdbx_strand_id
1 'polypeptide(L)'
;MTISEHEGQHTRLPLYRYFCDFYALLVEVKRALANQPAVAQAPPPRALAPSAIHERLREHLRAQEATVRDDGTPEQCDLYGDAQYAMAALADEQLLLELDWAGRADWLNLTLESALFDTRMAGVRFYRVIDRLLAVPTATQGHAELGLVLLGALQAGFRGELRGPDEAARLAERRHQLVRFVRELRGDERGRHAFEQAYEHTLGPTLPEPADRRLAPLSPWFNAARIGGAAYLATAGAIWFVTLHPFHRLVADDPGAQRMRSEHTSQYAEGTILAPGQVSGIGAASFAAASGEQPAGTAGLGAGVPADGGTASPPVLPDGQKEVR
;
A
#
# COMPACT_ATOMS: atom_id res chain seq x y z
N MET A 1 14.45 42.62 -0.09
CA MET A 1 13.02 42.44 0.22
C MET A 1 12.24 43.02 -0.94
N THR A 2 12.15 42.22 -2.01
CA THR A 2 11.88 42.67 -3.38
C THR A 2 10.43 42.42 -3.74
N ILE A 3 9.78 43.47 -4.21
CA ILE A 3 8.39 43.53 -4.71
C ILE A 3 8.07 42.45 -5.78
N SER A 4 9.09 41.82 -6.36
CA SER A 4 8.98 40.73 -7.34
C SER A 4 8.53 39.38 -6.76
N GLU A 5 8.60 39.14 -5.45
CA GLU A 5 8.08 37.88 -4.85
C GLU A 5 6.55 37.88 -4.69
N HIS A 6 5.91 39.05 -4.66
CA HIS A 6 4.46 39.15 -4.52
C HIS A 6 3.70 38.96 -5.85
N GLU A 7 4.36 39.14 -7.00
CA GLU A 7 3.77 38.90 -8.33
C GLU A 7 3.63 37.40 -8.66
N GLY A 8 4.35 36.51 -7.97
CA GLY A 8 4.25 35.06 -8.17
C GLY A 8 3.07 34.37 -7.45
N GLN A 9 2.33 35.11 -6.61
CA GLN A 9 1.23 34.54 -5.81
C GLN A 9 -0.15 34.71 -6.46
N HIS A 10 -0.28 35.55 -7.49
CA HIS A 10 -1.54 35.84 -8.17
C HIS A 10 -1.98 34.78 -9.21
N THR A 11 -1.38 33.59 -9.25
CA THR A 11 -1.62 32.60 -10.33
C THR A 11 -1.90 31.18 -9.82
N ARG A 12 -2.54 31.01 -8.66
CA ARG A 12 -3.02 29.70 -8.21
C ARG A 12 -4.39 29.83 -7.56
N LEU A 13 -5.46 29.47 -8.28
CA LEU A 13 -6.74 29.20 -7.63
C LEU A 13 -6.57 27.97 -6.73
N PRO A 14 -6.72 28.09 -5.41
CA PRO A 14 -6.59 26.95 -4.51
C PRO A 14 -7.93 26.19 -4.49
N LEU A 15 -8.28 25.47 -5.56
CA LEU A 15 -9.55 24.72 -5.62
C LEU A 15 -9.70 23.77 -4.44
N TYR A 16 -8.60 23.16 -3.99
CA TYR A 16 -8.62 22.31 -2.81
C TYR A 16 -8.99 23.07 -1.53
N ARG A 17 -8.61 24.35 -1.40
CA ARG A 17 -9.03 25.19 -0.28
C ARG A 17 -10.53 25.47 -0.31
N TYR A 18 -11.09 25.82 -1.47
CA TYR A 18 -12.54 25.99 -1.61
C TYR A 18 -13.30 24.72 -1.22
N PHE A 19 -12.77 23.56 -1.61
CA PHE A 19 -13.29 22.26 -1.15
C PHE A 19 -13.22 22.11 0.37
N CYS A 20 -12.08 22.41 1.01
CA CYS A 20 -11.95 22.33 2.46
C CYS A 20 -12.94 23.26 3.18
N ASP A 21 -13.10 24.50 2.70
CA ASP A 21 -14.00 25.50 3.29
C ASP A 21 -15.46 25.04 3.17
N PHE A 22 -15.87 24.54 2.00
CA PHE A 22 -17.20 23.97 1.79
C PHE A 22 -17.42 22.71 2.62
N TYR A 23 -16.44 21.80 2.67
CA TYR A 23 -16.56 20.57 3.44
C TYR A 23 -16.64 20.85 4.95
N ALA A 24 -15.93 21.86 5.45
CA ALA A 24 -16.05 22.31 6.84
C ALA A 24 -17.49 22.76 7.14
N LEU A 25 -18.08 23.57 6.25
CA LEU A 25 -19.49 23.98 6.35
C LEU A 25 -20.44 22.77 6.33
N LEU A 26 -20.22 21.79 5.45
CA LEU A 26 -21.01 20.56 5.41
C LEU A 26 -20.89 19.76 6.73
N VAL A 27 -19.68 19.67 7.30
CA VAL A 27 -19.44 19.01 8.59
C VAL A 27 -20.15 19.74 9.74
N GLU A 28 -20.17 21.07 9.74
CA GLU A 28 -20.95 21.85 10.71
C GLU A 28 -22.45 21.55 10.63
N VAL A 29 -23.01 21.52 9.41
CA VAL A 29 -24.41 21.16 9.18
C VAL A 29 -24.69 19.75 9.69
N LYS A 30 -23.85 18.77 9.33
CA LYS A 30 -24.01 17.38 9.78
C LYS A 30 -23.95 17.25 11.29
N ARG A 31 -23.04 17.96 11.96
CA ARG A 31 -22.95 17.98 13.43
C ARG A 31 -24.19 18.60 14.05
N ALA A 32 -24.70 19.70 13.50
CA ALA A 32 -25.92 20.35 13.98
C ALA A 32 -27.16 19.44 13.82
N LEU A 33 -27.24 18.69 12.72
CA LEU A 33 -28.29 17.69 12.49
C LEU A 33 -28.18 16.50 13.45
N ALA A 34 -26.98 15.95 13.64
CA ALA A 34 -26.74 14.80 14.52
C ALA A 34 -27.03 15.11 16.01
N ASN A 35 -26.86 16.37 16.43
CA ASN A 35 -27.12 16.81 17.79
C ASN A 35 -28.60 17.14 18.06
N GLN A 36 -29.50 16.93 17.09
CA GLN A 36 -30.93 17.15 17.34
C GLN A 36 -31.49 16.05 18.25
N PRO A 37 -32.25 16.42 19.30
CA PRO A 37 -32.89 15.44 20.17
C PRO A 37 -33.94 14.65 19.39
N ALA A 38 -33.75 13.33 19.29
CA ALA A 38 -34.65 12.40 18.58
C ALA A 38 -36.12 12.41 19.09
N VAL A 39 -36.37 13.02 20.25
CA VAL A 39 -37.64 12.90 21.01
C VAL A 39 -38.48 14.19 20.98
N ALA A 40 -37.99 15.28 20.40
CA ALA A 40 -38.79 16.51 20.33
C ALA A 40 -39.76 16.44 19.14
N GLN A 41 -41.06 16.27 19.41
CA GLN A 41 -42.15 16.57 18.46
C GLN A 41 -42.21 18.05 18.04
N ALA A 42 -41.21 18.85 18.46
CA ALA A 42 -41.05 20.22 18.02
C ALA A 42 -40.49 20.22 16.59
N PRO A 43 -41.02 21.07 15.70
CA PRO A 43 -40.43 21.24 14.38
C PRO A 43 -38.94 21.62 14.53
N PRO A 44 -38.05 21.12 13.65
CA PRO A 44 -36.63 21.45 13.72
C PRO A 44 -36.46 22.97 13.72
N PRO A 45 -35.42 23.51 14.39
CA PRO A 45 -35.10 24.93 14.30
C PRO A 45 -35.09 25.37 12.83
N ARG A 46 -35.64 26.55 12.51
CA ARG A 46 -35.76 27.01 11.11
C ARG A 46 -34.44 26.93 10.33
N ALA A 47 -33.32 27.16 11.00
CA ALA A 47 -31.98 27.07 10.42
C ALA A 47 -31.56 25.64 9.99
N LEU A 48 -32.23 24.61 10.51
CA LEU A 48 -31.98 23.20 10.21
C LEU A 48 -33.11 22.59 9.36
N ALA A 49 -34.04 23.41 8.87
CA ALA A 49 -34.98 23.00 7.85
C ALA A 49 -34.23 22.66 6.54
N PRO A 50 -34.68 21.67 5.75
CA PRO A 50 -34.02 21.28 4.50
C PRO A 50 -33.77 22.45 3.55
N SER A 51 -34.75 23.33 3.36
CA SER A 51 -34.62 24.52 2.52
C SER A 51 -33.59 25.52 3.03
N ALA A 52 -33.47 25.70 4.35
CA ALA A 52 -32.49 26.59 4.95
C ALA A 52 -31.07 26.04 4.81
N ILE A 53 -30.89 24.72 4.98
CA ILE A 53 -29.60 24.05 4.76
C ILE A 53 -29.21 24.12 3.28
N HIS A 54 -30.16 23.83 2.40
CA HIS A 54 -29.97 23.94 0.95
C HIS A 54 -29.50 25.35 0.57
N GLU A 55 -30.22 26.39 1.01
CA GLU A 55 -29.85 27.77 0.72
C GLU A 55 -28.46 28.12 1.27
N ARG A 56 -28.15 27.74 2.51
CA ARG A 56 -26.84 27.99 3.12
C ARG A 56 -25.69 27.37 2.33
N LEU A 57 -25.82 26.11 1.92
CA LEU A 57 -24.80 25.42 1.13
C LEU A 57 -24.69 26.00 -0.28
N ARG A 58 -25.83 26.33 -0.91
CA ARG A 58 -25.91 26.91 -2.25
C ARG A 58 -25.30 28.30 -2.29
N GLU A 59 -25.63 29.17 -1.34
CA GLU A 59 -25.06 30.51 -1.19
C GLU A 59 -23.53 30.45 -1.07
N HIS A 60 -23.01 29.51 -0.27
CA HIS A 60 -21.57 29.33 -0.12
C HIS A 60 -20.89 28.95 -1.45
N LEU A 61 -21.46 28.00 -2.20
CA LEU A 61 -20.95 27.61 -3.52
C LEU A 61 -21.08 28.73 -4.56
N ARG A 62 -22.12 29.56 -4.48
CA ARG A 62 -22.32 30.73 -5.35
C ARG A 62 -21.33 31.85 -5.03
N ALA A 63 -21.03 32.07 -3.77
CA ALA A 63 -20.02 33.04 -3.35
C ALA A 63 -18.63 32.65 -3.88
N GLN A 64 -18.24 31.38 -3.71
CA GLN A 64 -17.00 30.85 -4.28
C GLN A 64 -16.97 30.98 -5.82
N GLU A 65 -18.09 30.68 -6.50
CA GLU A 65 -18.21 30.82 -7.96
C GLU A 65 -18.04 32.28 -8.42
N ALA A 66 -18.64 33.23 -7.71
CA ALA A 66 -18.50 34.65 -8.00
C ALA A 66 -17.03 35.10 -7.87
N THR A 67 -16.36 34.72 -6.78
CA THR A 67 -14.93 35.02 -6.60
C THR A 67 -14.07 34.45 -7.73
N VAL A 68 -14.31 33.19 -8.14
CA VAL A 68 -13.55 32.60 -9.25
C VAL A 68 -13.86 33.28 -10.58
N ARG A 69 -15.10 33.71 -10.81
CA ARG A 69 -15.50 34.39 -12.04
C ARG A 69 -14.90 35.79 -12.15
N ASP A 70 -14.79 36.50 -11.04
CA ASP A 70 -14.28 37.87 -10.99
C ASP A 70 -12.75 37.90 -11.13
N ASP A 71 -12.05 36.93 -10.52
CA ASP A 71 -10.58 36.93 -10.43
C ASP A 71 -9.88 35.91 -11.37
N GLY A 72 -10.64 34.97 -11.96
CA GLY A 72 -10.10 33.79 -12.64
C GLY A 72 -10.10 33.83 -14.16
N THR A 73 -9.28 32.97 -14.77
CA THR A 73 -9.28 32.71 -16.22
C THR A 73 -10.45 31.80 -16.63
N PRO A 74 -10.77 31.69 -17.93
CA PRO A 74 -11.80 30.75 -18.40
C PRO A 74 -11.52 29.29 -18.02
N GLU A 75 -10.27 28.82 -18.18
CA GLU A 75 -9.86 27.47 -17.76
C GLU A 75 -10.08 27.25 -16.26
N GLN A 76 -9.77 28.27 -15.46
CA GLN A 76 -9.96 28.28 -14.03
C GLN A 76 -11.45 28.22 -13.63
N CYS A 77 -12.32 28.92 -14.36
CA CYS A 77 -13.77 28.82 -14.20
C CYS A 77 -14.29 27.42 -14.53
N ASP A 78 -13.79 26.80 -15.60
CA ASP A 78 -14.17 25.45 -16.01
C ASP A 78 -13.75 24.40 -14.96
N LEU A 79 -12.51 24.49 -14.48
CA LEU A 79 -12.00 23.63 -13.41
C LEU A 79 -12.78 23.81 -12.10
N TYR A 80 -13.17 25.04 -11.77
CA TYR A 80 -14.03 25.30 -10.63
C TYR A 80 -15.44 24.72 -10.83
N GLY A 81 -16.01 24.77 -12.04
CA GLY A 81 -17.30 24.14 -12.33
C GLY A 81 -17.30 22.64 -12.05
N ASP A 82 -16.24 21.94 -12.45
CA ASP A 82 -16.06 20.51 -12.14
C ASP A 82 -15.83 20.27 -10.62
N ALA A 83 -15.11 21.15 -9.93
CA ALA A 83 -14.94 21.08 -8.48
C ALA A 83 -16.25 21.35 -7.72
N GLN A 84 -17.04 22.34 -8.15
CA GLN A 84 -18.35 22.70 -7.61
C GLN A 84 -19.33 21.54 -7.78
N TYR A 85 -19.28 20.86 -8.92
CA TYR A 85 -20.05 19.64 -9.15
C TYR A 85 -19.69 18.54 -8.15
N ALA A 86 -18.39 18.29 -7.94
CA ALA A 86 -17.91 17.30 -6.98
C ALA A 86 -18.34 17.62 -5.54
N MET A 87 -18.30 18.90 -5.15
CA MET A 87 -18.77 19.38 -3.85
C MET A 87 -20.27 19.16 -3.66
N ALA A 88 -21.10 19.54 -4.64
CA ALA A 88 -22.54 19.33 -4.61
C ALA A 88 -22.89 17.83 -4.53
N ALA A 89 -22.27 17.00 -5.37
CA ALA A 89 -22.47 15.55 -5.39
C ALA A 89 -22.11 14.90 -4.04
N LEU A 90 -20.99 15.31 -3.43
CA LEU A 90 -20.58 14.84 -2.11
C LEU A 90 -21.61 15.20 -1.03
N ALA A 91 -22.06 16.47 -1.00
CA ALA A 91 -23.02 16.94 -0.01
C ALA A 91 -24.37 16.23 -0.14
N ASP A 92 -24.88 16.09 -1.37
CA ASP A 92 -26.13 15.40 -1.63
C ASP A 92 -26.07 13.94 -1.20
N GLU A 93 -24.99 13.23 -1.55
CA GLU A 93 -24.82 11.85 -1.13
C GLU A 93 -24.77 11.69 0.39
N GLN A 94 -24.01 12.56 1.08
CA GLN A 94 -23.91 12.49 2.54
C GLN A 94 -25.24 12.79 3.24
N LEU A 95 -26.02 13.75 2.73
CA LEU A 95 -27.31 14.13 3.31
C LEU A 95 -28.44 13.15 2.95
N LEU A 96 -28.34 12.44 1.82
CA LEU A 96 -29.36 11.47 1.40
C LEU A 96 -29.11 10.05 1.91
N LEU A 97 -27.84 9.61 1.93
CA LEU A 97 -27.50 8.20 2.09
C LEU A 97 -26.71 7.88 3.36
N GLU A 98 -25.88 8.81 3.85
CA GLU A 98 -24.99 8.53 4.98
C GLU A 98 -25.52 9.09 6.32
N LEU A 99 -26.44 10.06 6.30
CA LEU A 99 -27.02 10.67 7.50
C LEU A 99 -28.50 10.33 7.64
N ASP A 100 -28.91 9.85 8.81
CA ASP A 100 -30.32 9.70 9.18
C ASP A 100 -30.81 10.96 9.91
N TRP A 101 -31.69 11.74 9.26
CA TRP A 101 -32.21 12.99 9.79
C TRP A 101 -33.61 13.28 9.23
N ALA A 102 -34.40 14.08 9.95
CA ALA A 102 -35.82 14.29 9.66
C ALA A 102 -36.10 14.84 8.25
N GLY A 103 -35.19 15.65 7.71
CA GLY A 103 -35.35 16.32 6.42
C GLY A 103 -34.81 15.56 5.21
N ARG A 104 -34.35 14.32 5.39
CA ARG A 104 -33.76 13.48 4.34
C ARG A 104 -34.71 13.25 3.16
N ALA A 105 -36.00 13.06 3.44
CA ALA A 105 -37.02 12.85 2.40
C ALA A 105 -37.25 14.13 1.56
N ASP A 106 -37.31 15.29 2.21
CA ASP A 106 -37.46 16.58 1.54
C ASP A 106 -36.23 16.93 0.69
N TRP A 107 -35.04 16.49 1.13
CA TRP A 107 -33.78 16.72 0.41
C TRP A 107 -33.77 16.11 -0.99
N LEU A 108 -34.54 15.05 -1.27
CA LEU A 108 -34.65 14.46 -2.61
C LEU A 108 -35.11 15.48 -3.66
N ASN A 109 -35.89 16.49 -3.26
CA ASN A 109 -36.37 17.56 -4.13
C ASN A 109 -35.51 18.84 -4.05
N LEU A 110 -34.55 18.87 -3.11
CA LEU A 110 -33.69 20.01 -2.80
C LEU A 110 -32.20 19.64 -2.92
N THR A 111 -31.85 18.70 -3.79
CA THR A 111 -30.45 18.35 -4.04
C THR A 111 -29.70 19.54 -4.64
N LEU A 112 -28.48 19.78 -4.18
CA LEU A 112 -27.60 20.81 -4.75
C LEU A 112 -27.29 20.54 -6.22
N GLU A 113 -27.14 19.26 -6.62
CA GLU A 113 -26.93 18.86 -8.00
C GLU A 113 -28.04 19.38 -8.92
N SER A 114 -29.31 19.08 -8.57
CA SER A 114 -30.46 19.52 -9.36
C SER A 114 -30.57 21.05 -9.41
N ALA A 115 -30.25 21.74 -8.31
CA ALA A 115 -30.38 23.20 -8.25
C ALA A 115 -29.26 23.96 -8.99
N LEU A 116 -28.05 23.41 -9.05
CA LEU A 116 -26.89 24.06 -9.65
C LEU A 116 -26.62 23.60 -11.08
N PHE A 117 -26.93 22.34 -11.41
CA PHE A 117 -26.52 21.70 -12.66
C PHE A 117 -27.67 21.10 -13.47
N ASP A 118 -28.91 21.14 -12.95
CA ASP A 118 -30.10 20.55 -13.57
C ASP A 118 -29.92 19.06 -13.92
N THR A 119 -29.20 18.32 -13.08
CA THR A 119 -28.98 16.88 -13.23
C THR A 119 -29.30 16.11 -11.95
N ARG A 120 -29.55 14.80 -12.09
CA ARG A 120 -29.78 13.84 -10.99
C ARG A 120 -28.93 12.58 -11.16
N MET A 121 -27.68 12.75 -11.56
CA MET A 121 -26.77 11.65 -11.90
C MET A 121 -25.39 11.80 -11.23
N ALA A 122 -25.35 12.46 -10.05
CA ALA A 122 -24.17 12.63 -9.20
C ALA A 122 -23.30 11.38 -9.13
N GLY A 123 -23.92 10.23 -8.85
CA GLY A 123 -23.22 8.97 -8.67
C GLY A 123 -22.38 8.53 -9.87
N VAL A 124 -22.80 8.85 -11.10
CA VAL A 124 -22.12 8.45 -12.35
C VAL A 124 -21.25 9.59 -12.89
N ARG A 125 -21.81 10.81 -12.93
CA ARG A 125 -21.13 11.96 -13.54
C ARG A 125 -19.90 12.38 -12.73
N PHE A 126 -19.85 12.15 -11.42
CA PHE A 126 -18.64 12.35 -10.63
C PHE A 126 -17.43 11.56 -11.19
N TYR A 127 -17.62 10.27 -11.52
CA TYR A 127 -16.55 9.46 -12.09
C TYR A 127 -16.22 9.85 -13.52
N ARG A 128 -17.19 10.35 -14.29
CA ARG A 128 -16.91 10.97 -15.60
C ARG A 128 -16.04 12.22 -15.48
N VAL A 129 -16.18 13.01 -14.41
CA VAL A 129 -15.26 14.13 -14.13
C VAL A 129 -13.84 13.60 -13.89
N ILE A 130 -13.69 12.53 -13.10
CA ILE A 130 -12.40 11.84 -12.90
C ILE A 130 -11.83 11.36 -14.25
N ASP A 131 -12.61 10.65 -15.05
CA ASP A 131 -12.15 10.09 -16.32
C ASP A 131 -11.73 11.20 -17.31
N ARG A 132 -12.49 12.30 -17.38
CA ARG A 132 -12.13 13.47 -18.19
C ARG A 132 -10.83 14.12 -17.72
N LEU A 133 -10.66 14.29 -16.40
CA LEU A 133 -9.45 14.85 -15.81
C LEU A 133 -8.21 14.02 -16.15
N LEU A 134 -8.30 12.69 -15.99
CA LEU A 134 -7.19 11.77 -16.25
C LEU A 134 -6.85 11.67 -17.75
N ALA A 135 -7.78 12.02 -18.64
CA ALA A 135 -7.59 12.00 -20.09
C ALA A 135 -7.00 13.29 -20.67
N VAL A 136 -6.79 14.34 -19.86
CA VAL A 136 -6.25 15.62 -20.35
C VAL A 136 -4.80 15.45 -20.82
N PRO A 137 -4.48 15.70 -22.12
CA PRO A 137 -3.13 15.45 -22.65
C PRO A 137 -2.06 16.37 -22.09
N THR A 138 -2.39 17.64 -21.86
CA THR A 138 -1.47 18.68 -21.36
C THR A 138 -2.04 19.28 -20.09
N ALA A 139 -2.00 18.51 -19.00
CA ALA A 139 -2.61 18.91 -17.75
C ALA A 139 -1.76 19.96 -17.00
N THR A 140 -2.42 20.99 -16.47
CA THR A 140 -1.81 22.13 -15.76
C THR A 140 -1.86 21.94 -14.24
N GLN A 141 -1.21 22.81 -13.45
CA GLN A 141 -1.32 22.76 -11.97
C GLN A 141 -2.77 22.88 -11.48
N GLY A 142 -3.65 23.59 -12.21
CA GLY A 142 -5.08 23.65 -11.89
C GLY A 142 -5.77 22.28 -11.98
N HIS A 143 -5.35 21.43 -12.91
CA HIS A 143 -5.84 20.05 -13.00
C HIS A 143 -5.39 19.21 -11.80
N ALA A 144 -4.19 19.43 -11.28
CA ALA A 144 -3.75 18.78 -10.04
C ALA A 144 -4.58 19.22 -8.82
N GLU A 145 -4.95 20.51 -8.73
CA GLU A 145 -5.88 21.02 -7.71
C GLU A 145 -7.26 20.35 -7.80
N LEU A 146 -7.83 20.23 -9.01
CA LEU A 146 -9.09 19.50 -9.22
C LEU A 146 -8.95 18.01 -8.84
N GLY A 147 -7.81 17.39 -9.16
CA GLY A 147 -7.50 16.02 -8.75
C GLY A 147 -7.51 15.84 -7.23
N LEU A 148 -7.03 16.84 -6.47
CA LEU A 148 -7.12 16.85 -5.02
C LEU A 148 -8.53 17.03 -4.49
N VAL A 149 -9.36 17.86 -5.14
CA VAL A 149 -10.78 17.99 -4.79
C VAL A 149 -11.50 16.65 -4.94
N LEU A 150 -11.32 15.98 -6.07
CA LEU A 150 -11.94 14.67 -6.35
C LEU A 150 -11.41 13.60 -5.39
N LEU A 151 -10.11 13.58 -5.12
CA LEU A 151 -9.52 12.68 -4.14
C LEU A 151 -10.05 12.97 -2.73
N GLY A 152 -10.17 14.24 -2.36
CA GLY A 152 -10.74 14.70 -1.10
C GLY A 152 -12.19 14.25 -0.93
N ALA A 153 -13.00 14.34 -1.98
CA ALA A 153 -14.38 13.84 -1.96
C ALA A 153 -14.45 12.31 -1.76
N LEU A 154 -13.59 11.54 -2.43
CA LEU A 154 -13.49 10.08 -2.21
C LEU A 154 -13.03 9.75 -0.77
N GLN A 155 -12.08 10.51 -0.22
CA GLN A 155 -11.62 10.34 1.16
C GLN A 155 -12.67 10.77 2.20
N ALA A 156 -13.52 11.74 1.86
CA ALA A 156 -14.66 12.15 2.65
C ALA A 156 -15.83 11.15 2.60
N GLY A 157 -15.69 10.06 1.84
CA GLY A 157 -16.63 8.95 1.81
C GLY A 157 -17.60 8.94 0.63
N PHE A 158 -17.35 9.72 -0.43
CA PHE A 158 -18.15 9.62 -1.65
C PHE A 158 -17.96 8.25 -2.33
N ARG A 159 -19.07 7.60 -2.69
CA ARG A 159 -19.11 6.28 -3.32
C ARG A 159 -19.82 6.30 -4.68
N GLY A 160 -20.89 7.08 -4.83
CA GLY A 160 -21.62 7.19 -6.09
C GLY A 160 -22.04 5.84 -6.68
N GLU A 161 -21.79 5.64 -7.98
CA GLU A 161 -22.12 4.41 -8.74
C GLU A 161 -21.24 3.20 -8.37
N LEU A 162 -20.16 3.38 -7.60
CA LEU A 162 -19.27 2.29 -7.22
C LEU A 162 -19.81 1.46 -6.05
N ARG A 163 -20.99 1.80 -5.51
CA ARG A 163 -21.65 1.00 -4.47
C ARG A 163 -21.92 -0.43 -4.95
N GLY A 164 -21.72 -1.39 -4.04
CA GLY A 164 -22.02 -2.80 -4.29
C GLY A 164 -20.80 -3.72 -4.19
N PRO A 165 -20.79 -4.86 -4.90
CA PRO A 165 -19.67 -5.78 -4.89
C PRO A 165 -18.39 -5.08 -5.34
N ASP A 166 -17.27 -5.42 -4.68
CA ASP A 166 -15.94 -4.86 -4.96
C ASP A 166 -15.80 -3.34 -4.79
N GLU A 167 -16.74 -2.67 -4.09
CA GLU A 167 -16.71 -1.23 -3.82
C GLU A 167 -15.34 -0.76 -3.31
N ALA A 168 -14.79 -1.43 -2.31
CA ALA A 168 -13.51 -1.06 -1.71
C ALA A 168 -12.35 -1.11 -2.71
N ALA A 169 -12.30 -2.14 -3.56
CA ALA A 169 -11.26 -2.30 -4.58
C ALA A 169 -11.39 -1.25 -5.69
N ARG A 170 -12.61 -1.01 -6.17
CA ARG A 170 -12.90 0.00 -7.21
C ARG A 170 -12.60 1.41 -6.71
N LEU A 171 -12.96 1.75 -5.47
CA LEU A 171 -12.62 3.02 -4.86
C LEU A 171 -11.10 3.18 -4.65
N ALA A 172 -10.41 2.11 -4.25
CA ALA A 172 -8.95 2.12 -4.10
C ALA A 172 -8.24 2.40 -5.42
N GLU A 173 -8.69 1.77 -6.50
CA GLU A 173 -8.16 2.00 -7.85
C GLU A 173 -8.33 3.46 -8.27
N ARG A 174 -9.54 4.04 -8.13
CA ARG A 174 -9.78 5.45 -8.47
C ARG A 174 -8.93 6.42 -7.64
N ARG A 175 -8.76 6.14 -6.33
CA ARG A 175 -7.84 6.92 -5.49
C ARG A 175 -6.40 6.82 -5.95
N HIS A 176 -5.94 5.62 -6.33
CA HIS A 176 -4.57 5.41 -6.81
C HIS A 176 -4.30 6.18 -8.11
N GLN A 177 -5.24 6.15 -9.07
CA GLN A 177 -5.17 6.91 -10.32
C GLN A 177 -5.04 8.41 -10.06
N LEU A 178 -5.89 8.98 -9.20
CA LEU A 178 -5.83 10.39 -8.83
C LEU A 178 -4.54 10.77 -8.09
N VAL A 179 -4.10 9.95 -7.12
CA VAL A 179 -2.84 10.20 -6.41
C VAL A 179 -1.66 10.22 -7.38
N ARG A 180 -1.60 9.25 -8.29
CA ARG A 180 -0.54 9.20 -9.32
C ARG A 180 -0.58 10.45 -10.20
N PHE A 181 -1.74 10.81 -10.73
CA PHE A 181 -1.92 11.99 -11.56
C PHE A 181 -1.47 13.28 -10.86
N VAL A 182 -1.92 13.50 -9.61
CA VAL A 182 -1.56 14.68 -8.83
C VAL A 182 -0.05 14.72 -8.55
N ARG A 183 0.56 13.58 -8.20
CA ARG A 183 2.01 13.49 -7.94
C ARG A 183 2.85 13.76 -9.18
N GLU A 184 2.44 13.24 -10.34
CA GLU A 184 3.11 13.47 -11.62
C GLU A 184 3.10 14.97 -11.99
N LEU A 185 1.96 15.63 -11.81
CA LEU A 185 1.81 17.05 -12.15
C LEU A 185 2.50 18.00 -11.17
N ARG A 186 2.32 17.81 -9.86
CA ARG A 186 2.92 18.69 -8.84
C ARG A 186 4.43 18.58 -8.78
N GLY A 187 4.99 17.54 -9.40
CA GLY A 187 6.37 17.15 -9.23
C GLY A 187 6.53 16.47 -7.88
N ASP A 188 6.91 15.20 -7.93
CA ASP A 188 7.60 14.59 -6.80
C ASP A 188 8.97 15.28 -6.78
N GLU A 189 9.20 16.24 -5.88
CA GLU A 189 10.57 16.52 -5.47
C GLU A 189 11.06 15.25 -4.78
N ARG A 190 11.53 14.28 -5.58
CA ARG A 190 12.02 12.99 -5.12
C ARG A 190 13.05 13.26 -4.03
N GLY A 191 12.68 13.02 -2.78
CA GLY A 191 13.53 13.28 -1.60
C GLY A 191 13.05 14.38 -0.66
N ARG A 192 12.05 15.20 -1.02
CA ARG A 192 11.39 16.08 -0.05
C ARG A 192 10.42 15.26 0.78
N HIS A 193 10.75 15.14 2.06
CA HIS A 193 9.87 14.53 3.03
C HIS A 193 8.63 15.39 3.27
N ALA A 194 7.46 14.75 3.43
CA ALA A 194 6.19 15.45 3.69
C ALA A 194 6.23 16.36 4.94
N PHE A 195 7.09 16.01 5.91
CA PHE A 195 7.41 16.82 7.07
C PHE A 195 8.93 16.79 7.25
N GLU A 196 9.64 17.79 6.76
CA GLU A 196 11.10 17.86 6.84
C GLU A 196 11.57 17.73 8.30
N GLN A 197 10.81 18.31 9.24
CA GLN A 197 11.05 18.24 10.68
C GLN A 197 11.00 16.82 11.25
N ALA A 198 10.20 15.92 10.66
CA ALA A 198 10.17 14.52 11.09
C ALA A 198 11.45 13.76 10.69
N TYR A 199 12.18 14.27 9.69
CA TYR A 199 13.39 13.67 9.16
C TYR A 199 14.66 14.40 9.61
N GLU A 200 14.56 15.60 10.20
CA GLU A 200 15.66 16.32 10.88
C GLU A 200 16.36 15.47 11.96
N HIS A 201 15.63 14.53 12.58
CA HIS A 201 16.16 13.66 13.63
C HIS A 201 16.22 12.19 13.22
N THR A 202 15.90 11.88 11.96
CA THR A 202 16.08 10.54 11.44
C THR A 202 17.51 10.43 10.91
N LEU A 203 18.23 9.38 11.32
CA LEU A 203 19.54 9.04 10.75
C LEU A 203 19.32 8.53 9.30
N GLY A 204 19.05 9.46 8.38
CA GLY A 204 18.73 9.22 6.98
C GLY A 204 19.72 9.91 6.02
N PRO A 205 19.69 9.54 4.73
CA PRO A 205 20.80 9.68 3.77
C PRO A 205 20.99 11.10 3.21
N THR A 206 20.57 12.15 3.94
CA THR A 206 20.49 13.52 3.43
C THR A 206 21.78 14.33 3.64
N LEU A 207 22.87 13.70 4.05
CA LEU A 207 24.19 14.32 4.05
C LEU A 207 24.98 13.90 2.79
N PRO A 208 25.68 14.82 2.11
CA PRO A 208 26.59 14.51 0.99
C PRO A 208 27.79 13.61 1.34
N GLU A 209 27.82 13.03 2.54
CA GLU A 209 28.80 12.01 2.92
C GLU A 209 28.07 10.82 3.53
N PRO A 210 28.45 9.58 3.18
CA PRO A 210 27.99 8.40 3.89
C PRO A 210 28.63 8.43 5.29
N ALA A 211 28.00 9.13 6.22
CA ALA A 211 28.31 9.03 7.63
C ALA A 211 27.82 7.65 8.10
N ASP A 212 28.68 6.65 7.87
CA ASP A 212 28.66 5.31 8.41
C ASP A 212 28.64 5.36 9.95
N ARG A 213 27.51 5.77 10.54
CA ARG A 213 27.24 5.54 11.96
C ARG A 213 26.48 4.23 12.06
N ARG A 214 27.26 3.17 11.83
CA ARG A 214 26.90 1.78 12.12
C ARG A 214 26.35 1.71 13.55
N LEU A 215 25.19 1.09 13.70
CA LEU A 215 24.67 0.60 14.98
C LEU A 215 25.84 0.01 15.77
N ALA A 216 25.90 0.27 17.09
CA ALA A 216 26.99 -0.18 17.96
C ALA A 216 27.39 -1.61 17.57
N PRO A 217 28.66 -1.84 17.17
CA PRO A 217 29.02 -3.12 16.55
C PRO A 217 28.75 -4.23 17.55
N LEU A 218 27.78 -5.09 17.25
CA LEU A 218 27.43 -6.26 18.07
C LEU A 218 28.44 -7.40 17.89
N SER A 219 29.39 -7.25 16.96
CA SER A 219 30.43 -8.26 16.68
C SER A 219 31.30 -8.66 17.88
N PRO A 220 31.68 -7.76 18.83
CA PRO A 220 32.45 -8.14 20.01
C PRO A 220 31.65 -9.07 20.93
N TRP A 221 30.34 -8.82 21.09
CA TRP A 221 29.46 -9.62 21.93
C TRP A 221 29.24 -11.02 21.36
N PHE A 222 29.10 -11.15 20.03
CA PHE A 222 29.05 -12.46 19.38
C PHE A 222 30.37 -13.24 19.49
N ASN A 223 31.52 -12.56 19.42
CA ASN A 223 32.82 -13.20 19.65
C ASN A 223 32.96 -13.67 21.10
N ALA A 224 32.54 -12.84 22.07
CA ALA A 224 32.54 -13.21 23.48
C ALA A 224 31.64 -14.43 23.77
N ALA A 225 30.43 -14.45 23.19
CA ALA A 225 29.52 -15.59 23.29
C ALA A 225 30.13 -16.88 22.70
N ARG A 226 30.80 -16.77 21.54
CA ARG A 226 31.51 -17.91 20.92
C ARG A 226 32.63 -18.45 21.80
N ILE A 227 33.46 -17.58 22.38
CA ILE A 227 34.55 -17.98 23.27
C ILE A 227 34.00 -18.64 24.54
N GLY A 228 32.95 -18.05 25.13
CA GLY A 228 32.28 -18.64 26.29
C GLY A 228 31.71 -20.03 26.00
N GLY A 229 31.05 -20.22 24.86
CA GLY A 229 30.53 -21.53 24.43
C GLY A 229 31.63 -22.56 24.20
N ALA A 230 32.74 -22.16 23.56
CA ALA A 230 33.88 -23.05 23.35
C ALA A 230 34.54 -23.46 24.67
N ALA A 231 34.71 -22.53 25.60
CA ALA A 231 35.25 -22.82 26.93
C ALA A 231 34.34 -23.78 27.71
N TYR A 232 33.02 -23.58 27.64
CA TYR A 232 32.04 -24.48 28.26
C TYR A 232 32.10 -25.90 27.68
N LEU A 233 32.18 -26.04 26.36
CA LEU A 233 32.30 -27.36 25.72
C LEU A 233 33.62 -28.05 26.10
N ALA A 234 34.71 -27.31 26.20
CA ALA A 234 36.00 -27.84 26.61
C ALA A 234 35.99 -28.34 28.06
N THR A 235 35.41 -27.57 28.99
CA THR A 235 35.31 -27.99 30.40
C THR A 235 34.36 -29.18 30.56
N ALA A 236 33.22 -29.18 29.87
CA ALA A 236 32.30 -30.30 29.86
C ALA A 236 32.96 -31.59 29.31
N GLY A 237 33.72 -31.47 28.22
CA GLY A 237 34.49 -32.58 27.64
C GLY A 237 35.57 -33.10 28.58
N ALA A 238 36.31 -32.22 29.25
CA ALA A 238 37.32 -32.61 30.23
C ALA A 238 36.70 -33.33 31.45
N ILE A 239 35.58 -32.81 31.98
CA ILE A 239 34.83 -33.46 33.07
C ILE A 239 34.38 -34.85 32.65
N TRP A 240 33.81 -34.99 31.44
CA TRP A 240 33.39 -36.28 30.93
C TRP A 240 34.57 -37.25 30.79
N PHE A 241 35.70 -36.78 30.25
CA PHE A 241 36.91 -37.60 30.09
C PHE A 241 37.48 -38.07 31.43
N VAL A 242 37.55 -37.19 32.43
CA VAL A 242 37.99 -37.54 33.80
C VAL A 242 37.03 -38.53 34.45
N THR A 243 35.72 -38.36 34.23
CA THR A 243 34.68 -39.23 34.79
C THR A 243 34.64 -40.61 34.12
N LEU A 244 35.00 -40.70 32.84
CA LEU A 244 35.00 -41.96 32.08
C LEU A 244 36.33 -42.72 32.11
N HIS A 245 37.45 -42.03 32.40
CA HIS A 245 38.75 -42.66 32.58
C HIS A 245 38.79 -43.78 33.66
N PRO A 246 38.09 -43.72 34.81
CA PRO A 246 38.11 -44.84 35.76
C PRO A 246 37.41 -46.12 35.25
N PHE A 247 36.53 -46.03 34.25
CA PHE A 247 35.79 -47.20 33.76
C PHE A 247 36.65 -48.18 32.96
N HIS A 248 37.64 -47.72 32.18
CA HIS A 248 38.49 -48.66 31.42
C HIS A 248 39.43 -49.46 32.33
N ARG A 249 39.80 -48.93 33.50
CA ARG A 249 40.63 -49.66 34.46
C ARG A 249 39.85 -50.75 35.19
N LEU A 250 38.58 -50.48 35.53
CA LEU A 250 37.71 -51.47 36.15
C LEU A 250 37.28 -52.60 35.20
N VAL A 251 37.20 -52.32 33.89
CA VAL A 251 36.94 -53.36 32.86
C VAL A 251 38.22 -54.14 32.49
N ALA A 252 39.41 -53.54 32.64
CA ALA A 252 40.68 -54.23 32.39
C ALA A 252 41.08 -55.18 33.53
N ASP A 253 40.69 -54.88 34.77
CA ASP A 253 40.98 -55.70 35.95
C ASP A 253 39.88 -56.71 36.32
N ASP A 254 38.86 -56.92 35.47
CA ASP A 254 37.82 -57.93 35.73
C ASP A 254 38.35 -59.37 35.47
N PRO A 255 38.57 -60.19 36.52
CA PRO A 255 39.04 -61.57 36.37
C PRO A 255 38.01 -62.48 35.67
N GLY A 256 36.74 -62.06 35.52
CA GLY A 256 35.72 -62.79 34.77
C GLY A 256 35.94 -62.75 33.25
N ALA A 257 36.42 -61.63 32.73
CA ALA A 257 36.68 -61.45 31.30
C ALA A 257 37.90 -62.25 30.80
N GLN A 258 38.87 -62.54 31.68
CA GLN A 258 40.02 -63.39 31.36
C GLN A 258 39.68 -64.88 31.37
N ARG A 259 38.77 -65.35 32.26
CA ARG A 259 38.35 -66.77 32.31
C ARG A 259 37.62 -67.21 31.04
N MET A 260 36.71 -66.38 30.51
CA MET A 260 36.02 -66.70 29.25
C MET A 260 36.98 -66.71 28.03
N ARG A 261 38.08 -65.95 28.09
CA ARG A 261 39.09 -65.91 27.02
C ARG A 261 40.01 -67.16 27.04
N SER A 262 40.25 -67.77 28.20
CA SER A 262 40.98 -69.04 28.29
C SER A 262 40.15 -70.26 27.88
N GLU A 263 38.83 -70.24 28.11
CA GLU A 263 37.93 -71.34 27.71
C GLU A 263 37.76 -71.40 26.19
N HIS A 264 37.64 -70.25 25.51
CA HIS A 264 37.57 -70.20 24.05
C HIS A 264 38.87 -70.61 23.35
N THR A 265 40.05 -70.47 23.97
CA THR A 265 41.34 -70.81 23.33
C THR A 265 41.63 -72.32 23.37
N SER A 266 41.05 -73.08 24.31
CA SER A 266 41.22 -74.54 24.40
C SER A 266 40.33 -75.31 23.42
N GLN A 267 39.25 -74.69 22.92
CA GLN A 267 38.28 -75.32 22.03
C GLN A 267 38.68 -75.27 20.53
N TYR A 268 39.77 -74.57 20.18
CA TYR A 268 40.29 -74.46 18.80
C TYR A 268 41.70 -75.05 18.61
N ALA A 269 42.26 -75.75 19.61
CA ALA A 269 43.59 -76.39 19.51
C ALA A 269 43.55 -77.88 19.11
N GLU A 270 42.37 -78.52 19.04
CA GLU A 270 42.22 -79.86 18.44
C GLU A 270 41.51 -79.75 17.09
N GLY A 271 42.23 -80.04 16.01
CA GLY A 271 41.60 -80.51 14.77
C GLY A 271 41.67 -79.58 13.56
N THR A 272 42.86 -79.52 12.96
CA THR A 272 43.05 -79.75 11.51
C THR A 272 42.49 -78.67 10.56
N ILE A 273 43.32 -77.69 10.19
CA ILE A 273 44.09 -77.63 8.93
C ILE A 273 43.20 -77.68 7.69
N LEU A 274 43.05 -76.53 7.01
CA LEU A 274 43.41 -76.34 5.60
C LEU A 274 43.45 -74.84 5.26
N ALA A 275 44.25 -74.55 4.24
CA ALA A 275 45.06 -73.35 4.02
C ALA A 275 44.31 -72.13 3.43
N PRO A 276 44.97 -70.94 3.41
CA PRO A 276 44.32 -69.64 3.45
C PRO A 276 44.21 -68.95 2.09
N GLY A 277 43.26 -68.02 1.97
CA GLY A 277 43.36 -66.94 0.99
C GLY A 277 42.00 -66.44 0.49
N GLN A 278 41.44 -65.44 1.18
CA GLN A 278 40.91 -64.19 0.62
C GLN A 278 39.95 -63.50 1.60
N VAL A 279 39.93 -62.17 1.48
CA VAL A 279 38.94 -61.20 1.96
C VAL A 279 39.13 -60.65 3.39
N SER A 280 39.76 -59.48 3.50
CA SER A 280 39.03 -58.21 3.71
C SER A 280 40.00 -57.08 4.06
N GLY A 281 39.91 -55.97 3.35
CA GLY A 281 40.58 -54.72 3.69
C GLY A 281 39.63 -53.56 3.43
N ILE A 282 38.75 -53.30 4.39
CA ILE A 282 37.93 -52.09 4.45
C ILE A 282 38.76 -50.99 5.13
N GLY A 283 38.86 -49.84 4.45
CA GLY A 283 38.78 -48.53 5.09
C GLY A 283 40.06 -47.95 5.69
N ALA A 284 40.89 -47.34 4.84
CA ALA A 284 41.79 -46.27 5.25
C ALA A 284 41.83 -45.18 4.17
N ALA A 285 41.35 -43.97 4.51
CA ALA A 285 41.76 -42.64 4.03
C ALA A 285 40.61 -41.66 4.32
N SER A 286 40.74 -40.77 5.30
CA SER A 286 41.53 -39.53 5.26
C SER A 286 40.93 -38.49 4.32
N PHE A 287 40.49 -37.42 4.97
CA PHE A 287 40.03 -36.15 4.44
C PHE A 287 41.15 -35.35 3.74
N ALA A 288 40.70 -34.30 3.03
CA ALA A 288 41.41 -33.17 2.40
C ALA A 288 41.79 -33.35 0.93
N ALA A 289 41.62 -32.39 0.03
CA ALA A 289 40.85 -31.16 -0.01
C ALA A 289 40.78 -30.70 -1.47
N ALA A 290 39.73 -29.93 -1.79
CA ALA A 290 39.68 -28.84 -2.75
C ALA A 290 39.77 -29.09 -4.28
N SER A 291 38.94 -28.29 -4.95
CA SER A 291 39.11 -27.69 -6.28
C SER A 291 38.48 -28.38 -7.49
N GLY A 292 37.80 -27.56 -8.29
CA GLY A 292 37.79 -27.69 -9.73
C GLY A 292 36.50 -28.20 -10.37
N GLU A 293 35.74 -27.24 -10.90
CA GLU A 293 35.08 -27.26 -12.21
C GLU A 293 34.16 -28.44 -12.63
N GLN A 294 32.92 -28.02 -12.94
CA GLN A 294 31.97 -28.52 -13.96
C GLN A 294 32.62 -29.16 -15.21
N PRO A 295 31.94 -30.00 -16.04
CA PRO A 295 30.58 -29.74 -16.56
C PRO A 295 29.73 -30.99 -16.97
N ALA A 296 28.68 -30.71 -17.76
CA ALA A 296 27.71 -31.60 -18.44
C ALA A 296 26.47 -31.94 -17.59
N GLY A 297 25.27 -31.49 -17.96
CA GLY A 297 24.55 -31.87 -19.19
C GLY A 297 23.69 -33.10 -18.83
N THR A 298 22.37 -33.13 -18.95
CA THR A 298 21.53 -32.87 -20.13
C THR A 298 20.04 -33.00 -19.72
N ALA A 299 19.17 -32.62 -20.67
CA ALA A 299 17.70 -32.80 -20.74
C ALA A 299 16.87 -31.75 -19.98
N GLY A 300 16.07 -30.88 -20.62
CA GLY A 300 15.52 -30.87 -21.98
C GLY A 300 14.01 -31.08 -21.92
N LEU A 301 13.25 -29.99 -22.02
CA LEU A 301 11.82 -29.84 -22.36
C LEU A 301 11.52 -28.35 -22.16
N GLY A 302 11.04 -27.54 -23.10
CA GLY A 302 10.57 -27.77 -24.47
C GLY A 302 9.62 -26.61 -24.79
N ALA A 303 9.93 -25.89 -25.87
CA ALA A 303 9.08 -24.95 -26.64
C ALA A 303 8.49 -23.72 -25.90
N GLY A 304 8.58 -22.49 -26.41
CA GLY A 304 8.76 -22.07 -27.80
C GLY A 304 7.62 -21.11 -28.14
N VAL A 305 7.88 -19.81 -28.00
CA VAL A 305 7.11 -18.74 -28.63
C VAL A 305 7.62 -18.60 -30.07
N PRO A 306 6.74 -18.32 -31.04
CA PRO A 306 6.98 -17.11 -31.81
C PRO A 306 5.71 -16.28 -32.03
N ALA A 307 5.96 -15.00 -32.26
CA ALA A 307 5.03 -13.94 -32.58
C ALA A 307 4.57 -13.96 -34.05
N ASP A 308 3.66 -13.01 -34.32
CA ASP A 308 3.23 -12.42 -35.59
C ASP A 308 1.94 -13.04 -36.15
N GLY A 309 0.81 -12.33 -36.29
CA GLY A 309 0.59 -11.07 -36.99
C GLY A 309 -0.59 -11.30 -37.95
N GLY A 310 -1.69 -10.52 -37.87
CA GLY A 310 -2.80 -10.70 -38.81
C GLY A 310 -4.19 -10.22 -38.36
N THR A 311 -4.46 -8.93 -38.54
CA THR A 311 -5.70 -8.33 -39.08
C THR A 311 -7.07 -9.01 -38.83
N ALA A 312 -7.94 -8.33 -38.07
CA ALA A 312 -9.39 -8.48 -38.23
C ALA A 312 -10.12 -7.15 -37.94
N SER A 313 -10.77 -6.63 -38.98
CA SER A 313 -11.64 -5.46 -39.02
C SER A 313 -13.07 -5.77 -38.50
N PRO A 314 -13.93 -4.76 -38.27
CA PRO A 314 -15.08 -4.81 -37.37
C PRO A 314 -16.38 -5.34 -38.02
N PRO A 315 -17.44 -5.62 -37.21
CA PRO A 315 -18.70 -6.15 -37.72
C PRO A 315 -19.56 -5.07 -38.40
N VAL A 316 -20.15 -5.48 -39.53
CA VAL A 316 -21.12 -4.75 -40.35
C VAL A 316 -22.51 -4.83 -39.74
N LEU A 317 -23.16 -3.67 -39.57
CA LEU A 317 -24.60 -3.50 -39.30
C LEU A 317 -25.40 -3.62 -40.60
N PRO A 318 -26.64 -4.14 -40.57
CA PRO A 318 -27.50 -4.16 -41.75
C PRO A 318 -28.19 -2.82 -42.03
N ASP A 319 -28.32 -2.56 -43.33
CA ASP A 319 -28.95 -1.44 -44.02
C ASP A 319 -30.46 -1.32 -43.72
N GLY A 320 -30.95 -0.07 -43.66
CA GLY A 320 -32.31 0.24 -43.23
C GLY A 320 -32.72 1.70 -43.42
N GLN A 321 -33.05 2.03 -44.68
CA GLN A 321 -34.02 3.06 -45.15
C GLN A 321 -33.63 4.55 -45.20
N LYS A 322 -33.64 5.03 -46.45
CA LYS A 322 -33.88 6.41 -46.88
C LYS A 322 -35.39 6.70 -46.93
N GLU A 323 -35.83 7.79 -46.33
CA GLU A 323 -36.94 8.65 -46.78
C GLU A 323 -36.55 10.10 -46.40
N VAL A 324 -36.30 11.01 -47.35
CA VAL A 324 -37.26 11.97 -47.94
C VAL A 324 -37.99 12.80 -46.87
N ARG A 325 -37.48 14.00 -46.57
CA ARG A 325 -38.09 15.30 -46.92
C ARG A 325 -37.29 16.46 -46.32
#